data_AF-A0A2A9NEH0-F1
#
_entry.id   AF-A0A2A9NEH0-F1
#
_cell.length_a   1.000
_cell.length_b   1.000
_cell.length_c   1.000
_cell.angle_alpha   90.00
_cell.angle_beta   90.00
_cell.angle_gamma   90.00
#
_symmetry.space_group_name_H-M   'P 1'
#
loop_
_entity.id
_entity.type
_entity.pdbx_description
1 polymer ?
#
loop_
_entity_poly.entity_id
_entity_poly.type
_entity_poly.pdbx_seq_one_letter_code
_entity_poly.pdbx_strand_id
1 'polypeptide(L)'
;MSIPNFKKFILSLHTPLLSGIQRRGDPDEDLWDYIIVYDCWRRRLPRAAQRNAPKLKFCYISEEPGRNLERSLKHFFFPIRFITYQGEEQFNKSHPENKIISEETEQDRAALTRFIQYLKSVGTTLDTRMIKFGYMKDKHPSIADDDF
;
A
#
# COMPACT_ATOMS: atom_id res chain seq x y z
N MET A 1 -1.02 -0.84 6.68
CA MET A 1 -1.26 0.48 7.33
C MET A 1 -2.75 0.82 7.25
N SER A 2 -3.35 1.54 8.20
CA SER A 2 -4.76 1.98 8.09
C SER A 2 -4.91 3.27 7.28
N ILE A 3 -6.12 3.56 6.81
CA ILE A 3 -6.42 4.77 6.02
C ILE A 3 -6.06 6.07 6.76
N PRO A 4 -6.48 6.30 8.02
CA PRO A 4 -6.16 7.56 8.71
C PRO A 4 -4.65 7.75 8.91
N ASN A 5 -3.92 6.65 9.13
CA ASN A 5 -2.47 6.70 9.32
C ASN A 5 -1.75 7.02 8.01
N PHE A 6 -2.27 6.53 6.89
CA PHE A 6 -1.78 6.88 5.57
C PHE A 6 -2.00 8.37 5.26
N LYS A 7 -3.20 8.92 5.49
CA LYS A 7 -3.45 10.36 5.30
C LYS A 7 -2.48 11.20 6.13
N LYS A 8 -2.29 10.88 7.42
CA LYS A 8 -1.31 11.54 8.30
C LYS A 8 0.12 11.47 7.75
N PHE A 9 0.52 10.31 7.26
CA PHE A 9 1.82 10.14 6.63
C PHE A 9 1.99 11.08 5.43
N ILE A 10 1.04 11.12 4.51
CA ILE A 10 1.13 11.97 3.32
C ILE A 10 1.17 13.46 3.67
N LEU A 11 0.35 13.89 4.63
CA LEU A 11 0.38 15.27 5.14
C LEU A 11 1.75 15.63 5.74
N SER A 12 2.45 14.67 6.36
CA SER A 12 3.77 14.90 6.95
C SER A 12 4.92 15.03 5.94
N LEU A 13 4.72 14.63 4.68
CA LEU A 13 5.79 14.65 3.66
C LEU A 13 6.13 16.05 3.15
N HIS A 14 5.52 17.12 3.72
CA HIS A 14 5.74 18.53 3.37
C HIS A 14 5.76 18.79 1.85
N THR A 15 4.89 18.11 1.12
CA THR A 15 4.82 18.19 -0.34
C THR A 15 4.00 19.42 -0.77
N PRO A 16 4.51 20.32 -1.65
CA PRO A 16 3.78 21.49 -2.13
C PRO A 16 2.48 21.21 -2.90
N LEU A 17 2.18 19.94 -3.20
CA LEU A 17 1.03 19.55 -4.03
C LEU A 17 -0.31 19.67 -3.31
N LEU A 18 -0.32 19.68 -1.97
CA LEU A 18 -1.56 19.78 -1.20
C LEU A 18 -2.20 21.18 -1.27
N SER A 19 -1.44 22.23 -1.62
CA SER A 19 -1.98 23.60 -1.74
C SER A 19 -2.77 23.85 -3.03
N GLY A 20 -2.71 22.94 -4.01
CA GLY A 20 -3.40 23.07 -5.31
C GLY A 20 -4.56 22.10 -5.50
N ILE A 21 -4.74 21.12 -4.60
CA ILE A 21 -5.92 20.26 -4.58
C ILE A 21 -7.06 21.11 -4.01
N GLN A 22 -7.82 21.75 -4.89
CA GLN A 22 -9.12 22.29 -4.52
C GLN A 22 -9.90 21.11 -3.96
N ARG A 23 -10.17 21.13 -2.65
CA ARG A 23 -11.06 20.19 -1.99
C ARG A 23 -12.38 20.22 -2.75
N ARG A 24 -12.57 19.31 -3.70
CA ARG A 24 -13.90 19.03 -4.23
C ARG A 24 -14.72 18.64 -3.02
N GLY A 25 -15.89 19.27 -2.87
CA GLY A 25 -16.68 19.24 -1.64
C GLY A 25 -17.24 17.87 -1.27
N ASP A 26 -16.73 16.79 -1.84
CA ASP A 26 -17.09 15.42 -1.51
C ASP A 26 -16.04 14.82 -0.56
N PRO A 27 -16.41 14.52 0.71
CA PRO A 27 -15.53 13.79 1.62
C PRO A 27 -15.06 12.43 1.08
N ASP A 28 -15.74 11.89 0.06
CA ASP A 28 -15.48 10.57 -0.49
C ASP A 28 -14.41 10.56 -1.61
N GLU A 29 -14.04 11.72 -2.17
CA GLU A 29 -12.91 11.89 -3.13
C GLU A 29 -11.54 12.08 -2.46
N ASP A 30 -11.52 12.36 -1.15
CA ASP A 30 -10.32 12.76 -0.39
C ASP A 30 -9.21 11.69 -0.37
N LEU A 31 -9.55 10.39 -0.41
CA LEU A 31 -8.52 9.34 -0.35
C LEU A 31 -7.68 9.23 -1.64
N TRP A 32 -8.31 9.43 -2.79
CA TRP A 32 -7.63 9.41 -4.08
C TRP A 32 -6.58 10.50 -4.18
N ASP A 33 -6.85 11.67 -3.62
CA ASP A 33 -5.90 12.78 -3.57
C ASP A 33 -4.63 12.40 -2.81
N TYR A 34 -4.75 11.76 -1.63
CA TYR A 34 -3.56 11.30 -0.90
C TYR A 34 -2.76 10.23 -1.66
N ILE A 35 -3.45 9.35 -2.38
CA ILE A 35 -2.83 8.34 -3.23
C ILE A 35 -2.02 9.00 -4.35
N ILE A 36 -2.63 9.94 -5.07
CA ILE A 36 -1.98 10.68 -6.14
C ILE A 36 -0.78 11.47 -5.60
N VAL A 37 -0.94 12.12 -4.45
CA VAL A 37 0.15 12.85 -3.79
C VAL A 37 1.29 11.90 -3.40
N TYR A 38 1.00 10.72 -2.86
CA TYR A 38 2.03 9.71 -2.57
C TYR A 38 2.81 9.31 -3.81
N ASP A 39 2.13 8.97 -4.90
CA ASP A 39 2.77 8.55 -6.13
C ASP A 39 3.58 9.69 -6.76
N CYS A 40 3.08 10.93 -6.70
CA CYS A 40 3.81 12.10 -7.14
C CYS A 40 5.07 12.36 -6.31
N TRP A 41 4.95 12.31 -4.98
CA TRP A 41 6.08 12.42 -4.07
C TRP A 41 7.13 11.36 -4.38
N ARG A 42 6.70 10.09 -4.49
CA ARG A 42 7.58 8.95 -4.78
C ARG A 42 8.32 9.11 -6.11
N ARG A 43 7.65 9.59 -7.17
CA ARG A 43 8.27 9.84 -8.49
C ARG A 43 9.29 10.99 -8.47
N ARG A 44 9.15 11.95 -7.55
CA ARG A 44 10.07 13.08 -7.40
C ARG A 44 11.32 12.78 -6.58
N LEU A 45 11.36 11.63 -5.90
CA LEU A 45 12.54 11.23 -5.14
C LEU A 45 13.74 11.00 -6.07
N PRO A 46 14.99 11.24 -5.60
CA PRO A 46 16.18 10.78 -6.30
C PRO A 46 16.10 9.28 -6.62
N ARG A 47 16.64 8.84 -7.77
CA ARG A 47 16.54 7.43 -8.23
C ARG A 47 16.97 6.41 -7.16
N ALA A 48 18.00 6.73 -6.38
CA ALA A 48 18.45 5.88 -5.27
C ALA A 48 17.40 5.74 -4.16
N ALA A 49 16.70 6.83 -3.82
CA ALA A 49 15.64 6.86 -2.81
C ALA A 49 14.33 6.25 -3.32
N GLN A 50 14.04 6.32 -4.64
CA GLN A 50 12.86 5.67 -5.23
C GLN A 50 12.83 4.15 -4.99
N ARG A 51 14.00 3.50 -4.90
CA ARG A 51 14.11 2.07 -4.59
C ARG A 51 13.76 1.74 -3.14
N ASN A 52 13.95 2.69 -2.23
CA ASN A 52 13.62 2.54 -0.81
C ASN A 52 12.17 2.92 -0.51
N ALA A 53 11.51 3.63 -1.42
CA ALA A 53 10.10 3.98 -1.34
C ALA A 53 9.24 2.90 -2.02
N PRO A 54 8.44 2.13 -1.26
CA PRO A 54 7.63 1.06 -1.83
C PRO A 54 6.57 1.59 -2.79
N LYS A 55 6.06 0.70 -3.64
CA LYS A 55 4.87 1.01 -4.47
C LYS A 55 3.61 0.90 -3.61
N LEU A 56 2.56 1.60 -3.98
CA LEU A 56 1.24 1.36 -3.38
C LEU A 56 0.50 0.33 -4.23
N LYS A 57 -0.14 -0.65 -3.59
CA LYS A 57 -1.07 -1.58 -4.25
C LYS A 57 -2.46 -1.42 -3.64
N PHE A 58 -3.47 -1.40 -4.50
CA PHE A 58 -4.87 -1.29 -4.14
C PHE A 58 -5.57 -2.61 -4.43
N CYS A 59 -6.36 -3.09 -3.49
CA CYS A 59 -7.35 -4.13 -3.72
C CYS A 59 -8.68 -3.65 -3.17
N TYR A 60 -9.70 -3.66 -4.01
CA TYR A 60 -11.08 -3.43 -3.60
C TYR A 60 -11.56 -4.69 -2.89
N ILE A 61 -12.14 -4.52 -1.71
CA ILE A 61 -12.68 -5.64 -0.91
C ILE A 61 -14.14 -5.93 -1.31
N SER A 62 -14.75 -5.09 -2.14
CA SER A 62 -16.10 -5.24 -2.68
C SER A 62 -16.08 -4.86 -4.16
N GLU A 63 -16.69 -5.71 -4.99
CA GLU A 63 -16.78 -5.55 -6.44
C GLU A 63 -17.73 -4.43 -6.88
N GLU A 64 -18.49 -3.79 -5.98
CA GLU A 64 -19.41 -2.72 -6.37
C GLU A 64 -18.63 -1.46 -6.77
N PRO A 65 -18.54 -1.14 -8.08
CA PRO A 65 -17.89 0.07 -8.54
C PRO A 65 -18.83 1.23 -8.19
N GLY A 66 -18.38 2.15 -7.32
CA GLY A 66 -19.09 3.42 -7.10
C GLY A 66 -19.55 3.71 -5.68
N ARG A 67 -19.25 2.89 -4.67
CA ARG A 67 -19.41 3.29 -3.25
C ARG A 67 -18.10 3.82 -2.68
N ASN A 68 -18.22 4.85 -1.83
CA ASN A 68 -17.19 5.47 -1.00
C ASN A 68 -15.94 4.58 -0.77
N LEU A 69 -14.84 4.93 -1.45
CA LEU A 69 -13.57 4.19 -1.41
C LEU A 69 -13.02 4.06 0.01
N GLU A 70 -13.16 5.11 0.81
CA GLU A 70 -12.68 5.14 2.19
C GLU A 70 -13.46 4.20 3.10
N ARG A 71 -14.76 3.98 2.85
CA ARG A 71 -15.57 3.00 3.57
C ARG A 71 -15.24 1.55 3.20
N SER A 72 -14.85 1.29 1.95
CA SER A 72 -14.57 -0.07 1.47
C SER A 72 -13.12 -0.52 1.71
N LEU A 73 -12.16 0.42 1.70
CA LEU A 73 -10.75 0.11 1.95
C LEU A 73 -10.45 0.03 3.45
N LYS A 74 -10.01 -1.14 3.90
CA LYS A 74 -9.61 -1.38 5.30
C LYS A 74 -8.13 -1.10 5.56
N HIS A 75 -7.28 -1.43 4.58
CA HIS A 75 -5.83 -1.41 4.74
C HIS A 75 -5.11 -1.00 3.45
N PHE A 76 -3.97 -0.36 3.62
CA PHE A 76 -2.97 -0.14 2.57
C PHE A 76 -1.79 -1.08 2.73
N PHE A 77 -1.36 -1.64 1.59
CA PHE A 77 -0.22 -2.53 1.47
C PHE A 77 0.88 -1.91 0.61
N PHE A 78 2.11 -2.08 1.08
CA PHE A 78 3.33 -1.72 0.39
C PHE A 78 4.06 -3.02 0.07
N PRO A 79 3.97 -3.55 -1.17
CA PRO A 79 4.55 -4.84 -1.48
C PRO A 79 6.07 -4.75 -1.43
N ILE A 80 6.66 -5.57 -0.56
CA ILE A 80 8.11 -5.75 -0.42
C ILE A 80 8.58 -7.10 -0.97
N ARG A 81 7.66 -8.05 -1.11
CA ARG A 81 7.84 -9.39 -1.68
C ARG A 81 6.58 -9.77 -2.45
N PHE A 82 6.75 -10.46 -3.57
CA PHE A 82 5.66 -10.98 -4.39
C PHE A 82 5.98 -12.43 -4.74
N ILE A 83 5.00 -13.32 -4.63
CA ILE A 83 5.12 -14.73 -4.93
C ILE A 83 3.97 -15.08 -5.89
N THR A 84 4.32 -15.61 -7.05
CA THR A 84 3.35 -16.14 -8.01
C THR A 84 3.00 -17.57 -7.62
N TYR A 85 1.72 -17.84 -7.42
CA TYR A 85 1.20 -19.20 -7.29
C TYR A 85 1.13 -19.85 -8.69
N GLN A 86 1.42 -21.15 -8.72
CA GLN A 86 1.35 -22.03 -9.88
C GLN A 86 -0.06 -22.60 -10.13
N GLY A 87 -0.92 -22.62 -9.10
CA GLY A 87 -2.29 -23.15 -9.19
C GLY A 87 -3.25 -22.60 -8.13
N GLU A 88 -4.54 -22.83 -8.32
CA GLU A 88 -5.60 -22.32 -7.44
C GLU A 88 -5.59 -22.98 -6.07
N GLU A 89 -5.11 -24.22 -5.96
CA GLU A 89 -4.98 -24.95 -4.69
C GLU A 89 -4.10 -24.21 -3.67
N GLN A 90 -3.16 -23.37 -4.14
CA GLN A 90 -2.32 -22.52 -3.28
C GLN A 90 -3.09 -21.34 -2.68
N PHE A 91 -4.28 -20.99 -3.19
CA PHE A 91 -5.15 -20.03 -2.52
C PHE A 91 -5.78 -20.59 -1.24
N ASN A 92 -5.93 -21.91 -1.12
CA ASN A 92 -6.44 -22.54 0.09
C ASN A 92 -5.50 -22.26 1.27
N LYS A 93 -6.00 -21.68 2.37
CA LYS A 93 -5.21 -21.30 3.55
C LYS A 93 -4.36 -22.44 4.12
N SER A 94 -4.84 -23.68 4.05
CA SER A 94 -4.11 -24.85 4.56
C SER A 94 -2.93 -25.29 3.69
N HIS A 95 -2.76 -24.72 2.49
CA HIS A 95 -1.66 -25.09 1.61
C HIS A 95 -0.30 -24.81 2.30
N PRO A 96 0.64 -25.78 2.34
CA PRO A 96 1.89 -25.65 3.08
C PRO A 96 2.73 -24.45 2.65
N GLU A 97 2.68 -24.07 1.37
CA GLU A 97 3.43 -22.93 0.84
C GLU A 97 2.89 -21.56 1.28
N ASN A 98 1.69 -21.50 1.86
CA ASN A 98 1.19 -20.23 2.41
C ASN A 98 1.97 -19.77 3.61
N LYS A 99 2.60 -20.69 4.33
CA LYS A 99 3.44 -20.37 5.48
C LYS A 99 4.54 -19.39 5.08
N ILE A 100 5.10 -19.59 3.89
CA ILE A 100 6.19 -18.77 3.34
C ILE A 100 5.77 -17.31 3.16
N ILE A 101 4.53 -17.04 2.73
CA ILE A 101 4.06 -15.66 2.52
C ILE A 101 3.49 -15.03 3.80
N SER A 102 2.94 -15.83 4.71
CA SER A 102 2.35 -15.33 5.95
C SER A 102 3.37 -14.99 7.03
N GLU A 103 4.57 -15.55 6.95
CA GLU A 103 5.64 -15.32 7.92
C GLU A 103 6.61 -14.23 7.45
N GLU A 104 6.96 -13.34 8.38
CA GLU A 104 7.95 -12.29 8.17
C GLU A 104 9.36 -12.91 8.13
N THR A 105 10.08 -12.71 7.03
CA THR A 105 11.48 -13.15 6.89
C THR A 105 12.46 -12.08 7.37
N GLU A 106 13.73 -12.44 7.59
CA GLU A 106 14.79 -11.45 7.86
C GLU A 106 14.93 -10.40 6.75
N GLN A 107 14.73 -10.81 5.49
CA GLN A 107 14.79 -9.90 4.35
C GLN A 107 13.62 -8.91 4.36
N ASP A 108 12.42 -9.37 4.72
CA ASP A 108 11.23 -8.51 4.89
C ASP A 108 11.48 -7.48 6.01
N ARG A 109 12.00 -7.95 7.16
CA ARG A 109 12.37 -7.09 8.30
C ARG A 109 13.41 -6.05 7.91
N ALA A 110 14.44 -6.43 7.15
CA ALA A 110 15.47 -5.52 6.66
C ALA A 110 14.92 -4.50 5.64
N ALA A 111 14.02 -4.92 4.74
CA ALA A 111 13.35 -4.01 3.80
C ALA A 111 12.48 -2.99 4.54
N LEU A 112 11.68 -3.43 5.51
CA LEU A 112 10.87 -2.56 6.35
C LEU A 112 11.74 -1.59 7.17
N THR A 113 12.85 -2.07 7.74
CA THR A 113 13.79 -1.23 8.49
C THR A 113 14.40 -0.15 7.60
N ARG A 114 14.82 -0.50 6.38
CA ARG A 114 15.32 0.48 5.41
C ARG A 114 14.28 1.52 5.03
N PHE A 115 13.03 1.09 4.81
CA PHE A 115 11.94 2.03 4.55
C PHE A 115 11.72 2.98 5.74
N ILE A 116 11.68 2.46 6.97
CA ILE A 116 11.54 3.26 8.19
C ILE A 116 12.71 4.24 8.36
N GLN A 117 13.95 3.81 8.14
CA GLN A 117 15.13 4.68 8.20
C GLN A 117 15.05 5.78 7.15
N TYR A 118 14.65 5.44 5.93
CA TYR A 118 14.44 6.39 4.86
C TYR A 118 13.37 7.43 5.25
N LEU A 119 12.23 6.99 5.77
CA LEU A 119 11.17 7.86 6.28
C LEU A 119 11.69 8.86 7.33
N LYS A 120 12.47 8.39 8.30
CA LYS A 120 13.09 9.26 9.32
C LYS A 120 14.06 10.27 8.70
N SER A 121 14.84 9.86 7.70
CA SER A 121 15.82 10.73 7.04
C SER A 121 15.19 11.91 6.29
N VAL A 122 13.94 11.76 5.83
CA VAL A 122 13.18 12.84 5.17
C VAL A 122 12.28 13.63 6.15
N GLY A 123 12.38 13.37 7.45
CA GLY A 123 11.70 14.14 8.48
C GLY A 123 10.19 13.89 8.61
N THR A 124 9.70 12.69 8.25
CA THR A 124 8.27 12.37 8.47
C THR A 124 7.91 12.36 9.96
N THR A 125 6.66 12.70 10.27
CA THR A 125 6.08 12.57 11.62
C THR A 125 5.29 11.29 11.81
N LEU A 126 5.31 10.37 10.83
CA LEU A 126 4.62 9.09 10.94
C LEU A 126 5.20 8.24 12.08
N ASP A 127 4.32 7.82 13.01
CA ASP A 127 4.68 6.81 14.01
C ASP A 127 4.94 5.46 13.31
N THR A 128 6.21 5.06 13.29
CA THR A 128 6.65 3.84 12.59
C THR A 128 6.07 2.56 13.19
N ARG A 129 5.57 2.59 14.43
CA ARG A 129 4.87 1.47 15.08
C ARG A 129 3.53 1.14 14.41
N MET A 130 3.01 2.05 13.59
CA MET A 130 1.81 1.84 12.79
C MET A 130 2.05 0.95 11.56
N ILE A 131 3.31 0.76 11.15
CA ILE A 131 3.66 -0.09 10.02
C ILE A 131 3.95 -1.48 10.57
N LYS A 132 3.19 -2.45 10.09
CA LYS A 132 3.30 -3.85 10.48
C LYS A 132 3.49 -4.71 9.24
N PHE A 133 4.22 -5.81 9.39
CA PHE A 133 4.21 -6.87 8.40
C PHE A 133 2.81 -7.45 8.27
N GLY A 134 2.45 -7.80 7.04
CA GLY A 134 1.19 -8.43 6.71
C GLY A 134 1.28 -8.97 5.29
N TYR A 135 0.34 -9.83 4.93
CA TYR A 135 0.27 -10.43 3.62
C TYR A 135 -1.14 -10.28 3.05
N MET A 136 -1.22 -10.34 1.72
CA MET A 136 -2.47 -10.38 0.99
C MET A 136 -2.35 -11.48 -0.07
N LYS A 137 -3.44 -12.20 -0.30
CA LYS A 137 -3.60 -13.04 -1.48
C LYS A 137 -4.44 -12.27 -2.47
N ASP A 138 -4.06 -12.33 -3.71
CA ASP A 138 -4.73 -11.60 -4.79
C ASP A 138 -4.60 -12.45 -6.06
N LYS A 139 -5.67 -12.50 -6.87
CA LYS A 139 -5.60 -13.16 -8.17
C LYS A 139 -4.76 -12.29 -9.11
N HIS A 140 -3.98 -12.93 -9.98
CA HIS A 140 -3.27 -12.19 -10.99
C HIS A 140 -4.29 -11.60 -11.98
N PRO A 141 -4.23 -10.31 -12.35
CA PRO A 141 -5.25 -9.67 -13.19
C PRO A 141 -5.35 -10.23 -14.62
N SER A 142 -4.41 -11.09 -15.03
CA SER A 142 -4.50 -11.82 -16.31
C SER A 142 -5.25 -13.15 -16.21
N ILE A 143 -5.57 -13.61 -15.00
CA ILE A 143 -6.48 -14.72 -14.77
C ILE A 143 -7.85 -14.07 -14.81
N ALA A 144 -8.48 -14.06 -15.99
CA ALA A 144 -9.85 -13.60 -16.11
C ALA A 144 -10.70 -14.41 -15.14
N ASP A 145 -11.61 -13.75 -14.43
CA ASP A 145 -12.73 -14.47 -13.85
C ASP A 145 -13.56 -14.94 -15.05
N ASP A 146 -13.39 -16.22 -15.43
CA ASP A 146 -14.32 -16.87 -16.33
C ASP A 146 -15.71 -16.73 -15.68
N ASP A 147 -16.62 -16.12 -16.44
CA ASP A 147 -17.99 -15.75 -16.07
C ASP A 147 -18.68 -16.75 -15.11
N PHE A 148 -19.20 -16.25 -14.00
CA PHE A 148 -20.32 -16.87 -13.27
C PHE A 148 -21.61 -16.10 -13.55
#